data_AF-A0A847D094-F1
#
_entry.id   AF-A0A847D094-F1
#
_cell.length_a   1.000
_cell.length_b   1.000
_cell.length_c   1.000
_cell.angle_alpha   90.00
_cell.angle_beta   90.00
_cell.angle_gamma   90.00
#
_symmetry.space_group_name_H-M   'P 1'
#
loop_
_entity.id
_entity.type
_entity.pdbx_description
1 polymer ?
#
loop_
_entity_poly.entity_id
_entity_poly.type
_entity_poly.pdbx_seq_one_letter_code
_entity_poly.pdbx_strand_id
1 'polypeptide(L)' 'MYFKYGQEEMEYLSSRCEKMAQVIEKAGFIKRETMPELFPSLIQKIIGQQISTAAQITITKRMN' A
#
# COMPACT_ATOMS: atom_id res chain seq x y z
N MET A 1 -11.47 0.97 -2.63
CA MET A 1 -11.74 0.64 -1.20
C MET A 1 -10.48 1.02 -0.41
N TYR A 2 -10.52 1.10 0.93
CA TYR A 2 -9.33 1.36 1.75
C TYR A 2 -9.01 0.15 2.63
N PHE A 3 -7.72 -0.07 2.89
CA PHE A 3 -7.27 -1.09 3.84
C PHE A 3 -7.75 -0.69 5.23
N LYS A 4 -8.44 -1.61 5.91
CA LYS A 4 -9.05 -1.35 7.21
C LYS A 4 -8.09 -1.81 8.30
N TYR A 5 -7.73 -0.87 9.16
CA TYR A 5 -7.00 -1.07 10.39
C TYR A 5 -7.20 0.19 11.26
N GLY A 6 -6.79 0.13 12.52
CA GLY A 6 -6.97 1.21 13.46
C GLY A 6 -5.91 1.21 14.55
N GLN A 7 -6.32 1.72 15.71
CA GLN A 7 -5.45 1.92 16.86
C GLN A 7 -4.90 0.60 17.41
N GLU A 8 -5.72 -0.45 17.43
CA GLU A 8 -5.31 -1.77 17.93
C GLU A 8 -4.07 -2.31 17.21
N GLU A 9 -4.07 -2.29 15.87
CA GLU A 9 -2.92 -2.78 15.10
C GLU A 9 -1.70 -1.88 15.24
N MET A 10 -1.90 -0.56 15.35
CA MET A 10 -0.80 0.40 15.55
C MET A 10 -0.15 0.24 16.93
N GLU A 11 -0.93 0.05 17.98
CA GLU A 11 -0.45 -0.20 19.35
C GLU A 11 0.26 -1.54 19.44
N TYR A 12 -0.32 -2.59 18.84
CA TYR A 12 0.32 -3.89 18.75
C TYR A 12 1.71 -3.78 18.12
N LEU A 13 1.82 -3.20 16.91
CA LEU A 13 3.11 -3.08 16.22
C LEU A 13 4.11 -2.22 16.99
N SER A 14 3.66 -1.13 17.62
CA SER A 14 4.50 -0.24 18.42
C SER A 14 5.06 -0.94 19.66
N SER A 15 4.26 -1.78 20.31
CA SER A 15 4.69 -2.56 21.49
C SER A 15 5.75 -3.62 21.16
N ARG A 16 5.82 -4.08 19.91
CA ARG A 16 6.70 -5.18 19.47
C ARG A 16 8.05 -4.71 18.96
N CYS A 17 8.18 -3.44 18.55
CA CYS A 17 9.42 -2.92 18.00
C CYS A 17 9.54 -1.40 18.16
N GLU A 18 10.55 -0.95 18.90
CA GLU A 18 10.80 0.48 19.15
C GLU A 18 11.03 1.28 17.85
N LYS A 19 11.79 0.72 16.90
CA LYS A 19 11.99 1.36 15.59
C LYS A 19 10.68 1.48 14.81
N MET A 20 9.77 0.50 14.95
CA MET A 20 8.45 0.55 14.33
C MET A 20 7.58 1.63 14.99
N ALA A 21 7.61 1.72 16.33
CA ALA A 21 6.91 2.76 17.07
C ALA A 21 7.34 4.17 16.63
N GLN A 22 8.65 4.42 16.49
CA GLN A 22 9.18 5.70 16.00
C GLN A 22 8.72 6.04 14.58
N VAL A 23 8.57 5.04 13.71
CA VAL A 23 8.05 5.23 12.35
C VAL A 23 6.56 5.53 12.39
N ILE A 24 5.77 4.82 13.19
CA ILE A 24 4.33 5.03 13.35
C ILE A 24 4.06 6.42 13.93
N GLU A 25 4.83 6.86 14.92
CA GLU A 25 4.72 8.21 15.51
C GLU A 25 4.95 9.31 14.47
N LYS A 26 5.94 9.13 13.58
CA LYS A 26 6.24 10.10 12.51
C LYS A 26 5.25 10.06 11.35
N ALA A 27 4.82 8.87 10.94
CA ALA A 27 3.97 8.66 9.77
C ALA A 27 2.48 8.88 10.08
N GLY A 28 2.05 8.63 11.32
CA GLY A 28 0.66 8.65 11.73
C GLY A 28 -0.19 7.58 11.01
N PHE A 29 -1.49 7.86 10.88
CA PHE A 29 -2.42 6.98 10.18
C PHE A 29 -2.22 7.03 8.66
N ILE A 30 -1.97 5.88 8.05
CA ILE A 30 -1.73 5.70 6.62
C ILE A 30 -3.03 5.27 5.94
N LYS A 31 -3.61 6.16 5.15
CA LYS A 31 -4.76 5.83 4.31
C LYS A 31 -4.29 5.11 3.04
N ARG A 32 -4.45 3.78 2.98
CA ARG A 32 -4.02 2.95 1.84
C ARG A 32 -5.19 2.46 0.98
N GLU A 33 -5.18 2.79 -0.30
CA GLU A 33 -6.16 2.27 -1.25
C GLU A 33 -5.96 0.78 -1.55
N THR A 34 -7.07 0.08 -1.67
CA THR A 34 -7.17 -1.31 -2.12
C THR A 34 -7.89 -1.38 -3.46
N MET A 35 -7.45 -2.32 -4.28
CA MET A 35 -8.06 -2.61 -5.57
C MET A 35 -9.07 -3.76 -5.39
N PRO A 36 -10.38 -3.52 -5.58
CA PRO A 36 -11.41 -4.50 -5.26
C PRO A 36 -11.47 -5.65 -6.28
N GLU A 37 -11.17 -5.37 -7.56
CA GLU A 37 -11.27 -6.34 -8.63
C GLU A 37 -9.99 -7.16 -8.78
N LEU A 38 -10.06 -8.47 -8.50
CA LEU A 38 -8.88 -9.34 -8.43
C LEU A 38 -8.10 -9.39 -9.76
N PHE A 39 -8.79 -9.63 -10.87
CA PHE A 39 -8.13 -9.83 -12.17
C PHE A 39 -7.41 -8.56 -12.66
N PRO A 40 -8.05 -7.37 -12.76
CA PRO A 40 -7.35 -6.13 -13.09
C PRO A 40 -6.22 -5.80 -12.11
N SER A 41 -6.38 -6.14 -10.83
CA SER A 41 -5.33 -5.94 -9.82
C SER A 41 -4.09 -6.76 -10.13
N LEU A 42 -4.27 -8.04 -10.46
CA LEU A 42 -3.16 -8.93 -10.78
C LEU A 42 -2.37 -8.42 -11.99
N ILE A 43 -3.07 -8.02 -13.06
CA ILE A 43 -2.44 -7.47 -14.26
C ILE A 43 -1.65 -6.20 -13.94
N GLN A 44 -2.23 -5.26 -13.20
CA GLN A 44 -1.51 -4.05 -12.80
C GLN A 44 -0.27 -4.37 -11.96
N LYS A 45 -0.33 -5.36 -11.06
CA LYS A 45 0.83 -5.78 -10.26
C LYS A 45 1.94 -6.40 -11.11
N ILE A 46 1.60 -7.19 -12.13
CA ILE A 46 2.59 -7.76 -13.07
C ILE A 46 3.26 -6.65 -13.88
N ILE A 47 2.48 -5.72 -14.44
CA ILE A 47 3.02 -4.58 -15.22
C ILE A 47 4.00 -3.75 -14.39
N GLY A 48 3.71 -3.55 -13.10
CA GLY A 48 4.54 -2.72 -12.21
C GLY A 48 5.85 -3.35 -11.75
N GLN A 49 6.15 -4.60 -12.12
CA GLN A 49 7.37 -5.25 -11.68
C GLN A 49 8.60 -4.61 -12.32
N GLN A 50 9.64 -4.36 -11.50
CA GLN A 50 10.94 -3.82 -11.92
C GLN A 50 10.89 -2.44 -12.61
N ILE A 51 9.78 -1.72 -12.50
CA ILE A 51 9.63 -0.38 -13.05
C ILE A 51 9.13 0.60 -11.99
N SER A 52 9.32 1.90 -12.24
CA SER A 52 8.81 2.93 -11.33
C SER A 52 7.29 3.00 -11.39
N THR A 53 6.67 3.54 -10.33
CA THR A 53 5.22 3.81 -10.30
C THR A 53 4.78 4.71 -11.46
N ALA A 54 5.61 5.69 -11.84
CA ALA A 54 5.33 6.57 -12.99
C ALA A 54 5.30 5.79 -14.33
N ALA A 55 6.24 4.86 -14.51
CA ALA A 55 6.28 3.99 -15.69
C ALA A 55 5.07 3.05 -15.72
N GLN A 56 4.72 2.44 -14.58
CA GLN A 56 3.55 1.58 -14.44
C GLN A 56 2.26 2.33 -14.83
N ILE A 57 2.03 3.53 -14.29
CA ILE A 57 0.87 4.37 -14.64
C ILE A 57 0.82 4.65 -16.14
N THR A 58 1.98 4.93 -16.75
CA THR A 58 2.06 5.22 -18.19
C THR A 58 1.69 4.01 -19.04
N ILE A 59 2.19 2.82 -18.70
CA ILE A 59 1.91 1.58 -19.44
C ILE A 59 0.46 1.16 -19.24
N THR A 60 -0.06 1.20 -18.01
CA THR A 60 -1.47 0.88 -17.73
C THR A 60 -2.44 1.75 -18.53
N LYS A 61 -2.14 3.05 -18.71
CA LYS A 61 -2.95 3.95 -19.55
C LYS A 61 -2.97 3.60 -21.04
N ARG A 62 -2.00 2.83 -21.55
CA ARG A 62 -1.94 2.41 -22.96
C ARG A 62 -2.63 1.07 -23.22
N MET A 63 -2.86 0.29 -22.16
CA MET A 63 -3.52 -1.02 -22.24
C MET A 63 -5.05 -0.91 -22.22
N ASN A 64 -5.58 0.25 -21.79
CA ASN A 64 -7.00 0.61 -21.81
C ASN A 64 -7.29 1.48 -23.03
#